data_AF-A0A2E8WCV9-F1
#
_entry.id   AF-A0A2E8WCV9-F1
#
_cell.length_a   1.000
_cell.length_b   1.000
_cell.length_c   1.000
_cell.angle_alpha   90.00
_cell.angle_beta   90.00
_cell.angle_gamma   90.00
#
_symmetry.space_group_name_H-M   'P 1'
#
loop_
_entity.id
_entity.type
_entity.pdbx_description
1 polymer ?
#
loop_
_entity_poly.entity_id
_entity_poly.type
_entity_poly.pdbx_seq_one_letter_code
_entity_poly.pdbx_strand_id
1 'polypeptide(L)' 'MSVEHGHVNVSDVDHRFEIGERLSVIPLHQGMTTNLHDQVYAVRNGQVEATWRVAGRGKIR' A
#
# COMPACT_ATOMS: atom_id res chain seq x y z
N MET A 1 -1.56 8.00 -12.59
CA MET A 1 -1.31 6.57 -12.34
C MET A 1 -1.61 5.80 -13.60
N SER A 2 -0.83 4.77 -13.89
CA SER A 2 -1.24 3.66 -14.74
C SER A 2 -1.61 2.47 -13.84
N VAL A 3 -1.93 1.31 -14.42
CA VAL A 3 -2.34 0.11 -13.66
C VAL A 3 -1.31 -0.29 -12.60
N GLU A 4 -0.01 -0.23 -12.95
CA GLU A 4 1.09 -0.69 -12.09
C GLU A 4 2.14 0.41 -11.80
N HIS A 5 1.92 1.65 -12.26
CA HIS A 5 2.87 2.76 -12.06
C HIS A 5 2.21 4.00 -11.45
N GLY A 6 2.81 4.50 -10.38
CA GLY A 6 2.52 5.80 -9.78
C GLY A 6 3.57 6.84 -10.15
N HIS A 7 3.15 8.11 -10.24
CA HIS A 7 4.07 9.24 -10.35
C HIS A 7 4.00 10.02 -9.04
N VAL A 8 5.16 10.41 -8.51
CA VAL A 8 5.29 11.21 -7.29
C VAL A 8 6.04 12.48 -7.67
N ASN A 9 5.50 13.65 -7.33
CA ASN A 9 6.24 14.90 -7.46
C ASN A 9 7.17 15.05 -6.25
N VAL A 10 8.46 15.24 -6.53
CA VAL A 10 9.52 15.39 -5.53
C VAL A 10 10.24 16.75 -5.67
N SER A 11 9.66 17.72 -6.38
CA SER A 11 10.27 19.04 -6.60
C SER A 11 10.55 19.81 -5.31
N ASP A 12 9.74 19.55 -4.28
CA ASP A 12 9.72 20.34 -3.04
C ASP A 12 10.24 19.55 -1.84
N VAL A 13 11.06 18.51 -2.08
CA VAL A 13 11.68 17.70 -1.02
C VAL A 13 13.19 17.60 -1.23
N ASP A 14 13.95 17.71 -0.14
CA ASP A 14 15.42 17.59 -0.16
C ASP A 14 15.90 16.13 -0.27
N HIS A 15 15.01 15.17 -0.03
CA HIS A 15 15.32 13.75 -0.07
C HIS A 15 15.62 13.30 -1.50
N ARG A 16 16.80 12.71 -1.71
CA ARG A 16 17.21 12.12 -2.98
C ARG A 16 16.85 10.64 -2.98
N PHE A 17 15.80 10.30 -3.72
CA PHE A 17 15.36 8.92 -3.85
C PHE A 17 16.33 8.07 -4.68
N GLU A 18 16.49 6.82 -4.29
CA GLU A 18 17.30 5.84 -5.00
C GLU A 18 16.45 4.73 -5.64
N ILE A 19 16.94 4.12 -6.72
CA ILE A 19 16.28 2.96 -7.34
C ILE A 19 16.28 1.80 -6.34
N GLY A 20 15.10 1.24 -6.08
CA GLY A 20 14.91 0.15 -5.12
C GLY A 20 14.52 0.63 -3.71
N GLU A 21 14.49 1.94 -3.48
CA GLU A 21 13.98 2.51 -2.23
C GLU A 21 12.49 2.16 -2.04
N ARG A 22 12.13 1.80 -0.81
CA ARG A 22 10.76 1.41 -0.46
C ARG A 22 10.01 2.59 0.13
N LEU A 23 8.84 2.87 -0.43
CA LEU A 23 7.94 3.92 0.04
C LEU A 23 6.71 3.33 0.70
N SER A 24 6.12 4.08 1.64
CA SER A 24 4.80 3.79 2.19
C SER A 24 3.82 4.83 1.68
N VAL A 25 2.66 4.39 1.18
CA VAL A 25 1.62 5.27 0.63
C VAL A 25 0.35 5.09 1.45
N ILE A 26 -0.25 6.20 1.89
CA ILE A 26 -1.55 6.19 2.55
C ILE A 26 -2.61 6.20 1.44
N PRO A 27 -3.45 5.16 1.31
CA PRO A 27 -4.48 5.12 0.28
C PRO A 27 -5.57 6.14 0.57
N LEU A 28 -6.12 6.76 -0.50
CA LEU A 28 -7.23 7.69 -0.37
C LEU A 28 -8.51 7.00 0.17
N HIS A 29 -8.82 5.81 -0.34
CA HIS A 29 -10.01 5.06 0.05
C HIS A 29 -9.63 3.65 0.53
N GLN A 30 -9.61 3.45 1.84
CA GLN A 30 -9.22 2.20 2.49
C GLN A 30 -10.04 1.00 2.02
N GLY A 31 -11.37 1.11 1.93
CA GLY A 31 -12.24 0.00 1.52
C GLY A 31 -11.96 -0.52 0.10
N MET A 32 -11.85 0.39 -0.88
CA MET A 32 -11.47 0.05 -2.26
C MET A 32 -10.09 -0.61 -2.32
N THR A 33 -9.09 -0.04 -1.63
CA THR A 33 -7.74 -0.62 -1.60
C THR A 33 -7.73 -2.01 -0.98
N THR A 34 -8.35 -2.20 0.19
CA THR A 34 -8.42 -3.52 0.85
C THR A 34 -9.12 -4.55 -0.04
N ASN A 35 -10.14 -4.16 -0.80
CA ASN A 35 -10.86 -5.05 -1.71
C ASN A 35 -10.03 -5.51 -2.93
N LEU A 36 -8.87 -4.89 -3.21
CA LEU A 36 -7.95 -5.32 -4.26
C LEU A 36 -6.95 -6.40 -3.80
N HIS A 37 -6.87 -6.66 -2.50
CA HIS A 37 -5.85 -7.54 -1.90
C HIS A 37 -6.49 -8.77 -1.23
N ASP A 38 -5.84 -9.93 -1.33
CA ASP A 38 -6.32 -11.17 -0.68
C ASP A 38 -5.99 -11.23 0.81
N GLN A 39 -4.94 -10.51 1.22
CA GLN A 39 -4.43 -10.48 2.58
C GLN A 39 -3.86 -9.11 2.94
N VAL A 40 -3.76 -8.84 4.25
CA VAL A 40 -3.11 -7.66 4.83
C VAL A 40 -2.05 -8.14 5.83
N TYR A 41 -0.91 -7.46 5.87
CA TYR A 41 0.17 -7.73 6.83
C TYR A 41 0.01 -6.83 8.06
N ALA A 42 -0.05 -7.45 9.24
CA ALA A 42 -0.02 -6.73 10.51
C ALA A 42 1.44 -6.52 10.93
N VAL A 43 1.84 -5.26 11.05
CA VAL A 43 3.24 -4.86 11.31
C VAL A 43 3.35 -4.19 12.67
N ARG A 44 4.36 -4.58 13.45
CA ARG A 44 4.77 -3.92 14.70
C ARG A 44 6.27 -3.76 14.70
N ASN A 45 6.76 -2.57 15.06
CA ASN A 45 8.20 -2.28 15.14
C ASN A 45 8.96 -2.65 13.84
N GLY A 46 8.32 -2.44 12.68
CA GLY A 46 8.91 -2.76 11.37
C GLY A 46 8.95 -4.24 11.01
N GLN A 47 8.38 -5.13 11.83
CA GLN A 47 8.32 -6.57 11.57
C GLN A 47 6.88 -7.04 11.36
N VAL A 48 6.69 -7.99 10.46
CA VAL A 48 5.39 -8.63 10.24
C VAL A 48 5.15 -9.61 11.39
N GLU A 49 4.10 -9.38 12.17
CA GLU A 49 3.69 -10.27 13.28
C GLU A 49 2.60 -11.24 12.85
N ALA A 50 1.77 -10.87 11.86
CA ALA A 50 0.71 -11.72 11.34
C ALA A 50 0.35 -11.36 9.90
N THR A 51 -0.27 -12.32 9.22
CA THR A 51 -0.92 -12.13 7.92
C THR A 51 -2.39 -12.46 8.07
N TRP A 52 -3.25 -11.51 7.73
CA TRP A 52 -4.70 -11.68 7.82
C TRP A 52 -5.31 -11.82 6.44
N ARG A 53 -6.14 -12.85 6.25
CA ARG A 53 -6.95 -12.99 5.05
C ARG A 53 -8.05 -11.91 5.02
N VAL A 54 -8.23 -11.25 3.87
CA VAL A 54 -9.37 -10.36 3.63
C VAL A 54 -10.60 -11.22 3.28
N ALA A 55 -11.24 -11.78 4.31
CA ALA A 55 -12.36 -12.71 4.12
C ALA A 55 -13.57 -12.10 3.37
N GLY A 56 -13.75 -10.78 3.46
CA GLY A 56 -14.82 -10.02 2.80
C GLY A 56 -14.51 -9.58 1.37
N ARG A 57 -13.33 -9.89 0.81
CA ARG A 57 -12.95 -9.46 -0.55
C ARG A 57 -14.01 -9.91 -1.56
N GLY A 58 -14.48 -8.96 -2.37
CA GLY A 58 -15.47 -9.18 -3.43
C GLY A 58 -16.86 -9.59 -2.93
N LYS A 59 -17.12 -9.54 -1.61
CA LYS A 59 -18.43 -9.86 -1.04
C LYS A 59 -19.32 -8.62 -1.09
N ILE A 60 -20.00 -8.45 -2.22
CA ILE A 60 -20.99 -7.40 -2.47
C ILE A 60 -22.36 -8.08 -2.60
N ARG A 61 -23.41 -7.49 -2.04
CA ARG A 61 -24.80 -7.93 -2.20
C ARG A 61 -25.54 -7.01 -3.17
#